data_AF-A0A839TYY3-F1
#
_entry.id   AF-A0A839TYY3-F1
#
_cell.length_a   1.000
_cell.length_b   1.000
_cell.length_c   1.000
_cell.angle_alpha   90.00
_cell.angle_beta   90.00
_cell.angle_gamma   90.00
#
_symmetry.space_group_name_H-M   'P 1'
#
loop_
_entity.id
_entity.type
_entity.pdbx_description
1 polymer ?
#
loop_
_entity_poly.entity_id
_entity_poly.type
_entity_poly.pdbx_seq_one_letter_code
_entity_poly.pdbx_strand_id
1 'polypeptide(L)'
;MSWWMWVLNIAGLIVLIAVFYGLEKKWTSKAILLGPILIYVLVSLEDLVGWIDLSRVVPGPGGMRALILIFCLSSVIFYVLYIFNRIAESALKKEVQLKTVITRISMATLTCILFFTVIYTSIYKLFGHNSFDGKNIGYDLLSQLISFLYFSVATFATVGYGDITPIDNTSRVAVVMEIAFSFITVAYALSMLSVFRKIFKEGPEGAGQEEV
;
A
#
# COMPACT_ATOMS: atom_id res chain seq x y z
N MET A 1 7.61 31.97 14.85
CA MET A 1 6.44 31.61 14.02
C MET A 1 5.20 32.18 14.69
N SER A 2 4.41 32.98 13.98
CA SER A 2 3.26 33.71 14.56
C SER A 2 2.09 32.77 14.89
N TRP A 3 1.41 33.02 16.01
CA TRP A 3 0.24 32.28 16.53
C TRP A 3 -0.86 32.07 15.48
N TRP A 4 -1.05 33.03 14.58
CA TRP A 4 -2.07 32.96 13.53
C TRP A 4 -1.83 31.84 12.51
N MET A 5 -0.57 31.46 12.27
CA MET A 5 -0.26 30.32 11.39
C MET A 5 -0.67 28.98 12.01
N TRP A 6 -0.67 28.85 13.33
CA TRP A 6 -1.16 27.63 14.00
C TRP A 6 -2.66 27.46 13.84
N VAL A 7 -3.42 28.55 13.98
CA VAL A 7 -4.88 28.55 13.79
C VAL A 7 -5.23 28.22 12.33
N LEU A 8 -4.47 28.77 11.38
CA LEU A 8 -4.66 28.52 9.96
C LEU A 8 -4.33 27.07 9.58
N ASN A 9 -3.28 26.50 10.16
CA ASN A 9 -2.91 25.09 9.97
C ASN A 9 -3.94 24.13 10.56
N ILE A 10 -4.42 24.39 11.79
CA ILE A 10 -5.45 23.56 12.43
C ILE A 10 -6.77 23.65 11.64
N ALA A 11 -7.14 24.84 11.18
CA ALA A 11 -8.32 25.03 10.34
C ALA A 11 -8.17 24.31 8.98
N GLY A 12 -6.99 24.36 8.36
CA GLY A 12 -6.69 23.63 7.13
C GLY A 12 -6.81 22.12 7.31
N LEU A 13 -6.28 21.58 8.41
CA LEU A 13 -6.34 20.16 8.74
C LEU A 13 -7.78 19.70 9.03
N ILE A 14 -8.58 20.51 9.73
CA ILE A 14 -10.00 20.24 9.99
C ILE A 14 -10.82 20.29 8.70
N VAL A 15 -10.56 21.27 7.82
CA VAL A 15 -11.20 21.36 6.50
C VAL A 15 -10.82 20.18 5.62
N LEU A 16 -9.56 19.75 5.66
CA LEU A 16 -9.09 18.59 4.91
C LEU A 16 -9.76 17.31 5.42
N ILE A 17 -9.79 17.09 6.74
CA ILE A 17 -10.51 15.97 7.37
C ILE A 17 -11.99 16.00 7.00
N ALA A 18 -12.64 17.17 6.99
CA ALA A 18 -14.06 17.31 6.64
C ALA A 18 -14.32 17.05 5.14
N VAL A 19 -13.44 17.51 4.25
CA VAL A 19 -13.50 17.21 2.82
C VAL A 19 -13.29 15.73 2.57
N PHE A 20 -12.36 15.09 3.28
CA PHE A 20 -12.12 13.65 3.18
C PHE A 20 -13.28 12.83 3.76
N TYR A 21 -13.85 13.21 4.90
CA TYR A 21 -15.06 12.58 5.44
C TYR A 21 -16.26 12.73 4.47
N GLY A 22 -16.36 13.87 3.79
CA GLY A 22 -17.36 14.11 2.73
C GLY A 22 -17.15 13.28 1.48
N LEU A 23 -15.90 13.06 1.06
CA LEU A 23 -15.53 12.22 -0.08
C LEU A 23 -15.67 10.72 0.26
N GLU A 24 -15.31 10.31 1.48
CA GLU A 24 -15.47 8.97 2.05
C GLU A 24 -16.95 8.55 2.07
N LYS A 25 -17.84 9.47 2.42
CA LYS A 25 -19.30 9.26 2.39
C LYS A 25 -19.85 9.09 0.96
N LYS A 26 -19.18 9.64 -0.05
CA LYS A 26 -19.65 9.66 -1.46
C LYS A 26 -19.04 8.54 -2.32
N TRP A 27 -17.94 7.93 -1.89
CA TRP A 27 -17.17 6.91 -2.62
C TRP A 27 -17.08 5.60 -1.82
N THR A 28 -18.23 5.14 -1.34
CA THR A 28 -18.41 3.92 -0.56
C THR A 28 -18.12 2.68 -1.41
N SER A 29 -16.88 2.20 -1.34
CA SER A 29 -16.44 0.78 -1.46
C SER A 29 -14.97 0.61 -1.88
N LYS A 30 -14.31 1.66 -2.41
CA LYS A 30 -12.95 1.56 -2.98
C LYS A 30 -11.90 2.47 -2.31
N ALA A 31 -12.31 3.56 -1.66
CA ALA A 31 -11.39 4.56 -1.12
C ALA A 31 -10.71 4.16 0.21
N ILE A 32 -11.29 3.25 0.99
CA ILE A 32 -10.76 2.85 2.33
C ILE A 32 -9.36 2.23 2.22
N LEU A 33 -9.12 1.42 1.19
CA LEU A 33 -7.80 0.85 0.92
C LEU A 33 -6.77 1.92 0.57
N LEU A 34 -7.15 3.03 -0.05
CA LEU A 34 -6.19 4.06 -0.44
C LEU A 34 -5.92 5.08 0.68
N GLY A 35 -6.72 5.07 1.76
CA GLY A 35 -6.60 6.03 2.87
C GLY A 35 -5.19 6.13 3.46
N PRO A 36 -4.57 5.03 3.91
CA PRO A 36 -3.22 5.06 4.46
C PRO A 36 -2.17 5.53 3.43
N ILE A 37 -2.24 5.05 2.19
CA ILE A 37 -1.35 5.51 1.11
C ILE A 37 -1.51 7.00 0.88
N LEU A 38 -2.74 7.50 0.77
CA LEU A 38 -3.01 8.91 0.48
C LEU A 38 -2.56 9.80 1.63
N ILE A 39 -2.79 9.39 2.88
CA ILE A 39 -2.31 10.11 4.07
C ILE A 39 -0.78 10.15 4.06
N TYR A 40 -0.11 9.03 3.78
CA TYR A 40 1.35 8.99 3.71
C TYR A 40 1.88 9.83 2.56
N VAL A 41 1.31 9.69 1.37
CA VAL A 41 1.70 10.45 0.17
C VAL A 41 1.50 11.93 0.40
N LEU A 42 0.40 12.37 1.02
CA LEU A 42 0.18 13.77 1.37
C LEU A 42 1.23 14.26 2.36
N VAL A 43 1.47 13.53 3.45
CA VAL A 43 2.49 13.89 4.44
C VAL A 43 3.90 13.93 3.82
N SER A 44 4.25 12.95 2.98
CA SER A 44 5.54 12.89 2.28
C SER A 44 5.67 13.94 1.18
N LEU A 45 4.57 14.34 0.51
CA LEU A 45 4.56 15.43 -0.46
C LEU A 45 4.64 16.80 0.25
N GLU A 46 4.03 16.96 1.42
CA GLU A 46 4.11 18.19 2.22
C GLU A 46 5.50 18.39 2.83
N ASP A 47 6.15 17.32 3.29
CA ASP A 47 7.55 17.32 3.72
C ASP A 47 8.49 17.62 2.53
N LEU A 48 8.18 17.09 1.33
CA LEU A 48 8.91 17.36 0.09
C LEU A 48 8.81 18.81 -0.38
N VAL A 49 7.63 19.44 -0.25
CA VAL A 49 7.38 20.83 -0.63
C VAL A 49 7.86 21.80 0.47
N GLY A 50 8.30 21.29 1.62
CA GLY A 50 8.82 22.08 2.74
C GLY A 50 7.73 22.83 3.50
N TRP A 51 6.47 22.41 3.36
CA TRP A 51 5.33 23.00 4.08
C TRP A 51 5.24 22.47 5.52
N ILE A 52 5.71 21.24 5.75
CA ILE A 52 5.77 20.61 7.06
C ILE A 52 7.20 20.12 7.30
N ASP A 53 7.85 20.63 8.36
CA ASP A 53 9.11 20.06 8.87
C ASP A 53 8.77 18.92 9.84
N LEU A 54 8.71 17.66 9.37
CA LEU A 54 8.50 16.52 10.29
C LEU A 54 9.62 16.42 11.35
N SER A 55 10.81 16.93 11.01
CA SER A 55 11.97 17.04 11.90
C SER A 55 11.72 17.81 13.19
N ARG A 56 10.70 18.69 13.22
CA ARG A 56 10.30 19.45 14.43
C ARG A 56 9.38 18.67 15.35
N VAL A 57 8.61 17.73 14.81
CA VAL A 57 7.67 16.90 15.59
C VAL A 57 8.38 15.67 16.12
N VAL A 58 9.27 15.08 15.33
CA VAL A 58 10.05 13.90 15.71
C VAL A 58 11.54 14.20 15.59
N PRO A 59 12.21 14.57 16.69
CA PRO A 59 13.61 14.94 16.65
C PRO A 59 14.49 13.69 16.44
N GLY A 60 15.36 13.79 15.43
CA GLY A 60 16.47 12.88 15.21
C GLY A 60 16.21 11.73 14.22
N PRO A 61 17.28 11.17 13.61
CA PRO A 61 17.18 10.12 12.60
C PRO A 61 16.45 8.86 13.10
N GLY A 62 16.65 8.49 14.36
CA GLY A 62 16.02 7.31 14.97
C GLY A 62 14.50 7.45 15.12
N GLY A 63 14.02 8.63 15.51
CA GLY A 63 12.59 8.88 15.65
C GLY A 63 11.88 8.82 14.29
N MET A 64 12.47 9.41 13.24
CA MET A 64 11.93 9.35 11.88
C MET A 64 11.82 7.91 11.36
N ARG A 65 12.84 7.08 11.62
CA ARG A 65 12.80 5.64 11.29
C ARG A 65 11.65 4.93 12.00
N ALA A 66 11.50 5.17 13.31
CA ALA A 66 10.44 4.57 14.10
C ALA A 66 9.04 5.00 13.60
N LEU A 67 8.85 6.29 13.29
CA LEU A 67 7.58 6.80 12.76
C LEU A 67 7.21 6.13 11.44
N ILE A 68 8.15 6.03 10.48
CA ILE A 68 7.91 5.38 9.19
C ILE A 68 7.55 3.90 9.40
N LEU A 69 8.28 3.19 10.26
CA LEU A 69 8.02 1.78 10.52
C LEU A 69 6.69 1.54 11.23
N ILE A 70 6.34 2.35 12.24
CA ILE A 70 5.05 2.25 12.94
C ILE A 70 3.92 2.51 11.96
N PHE A 71 4.04 3.55 11.14
CA PHE A 71 3.06 3.89 10.12
C PHE A 71 2.92 2.78 9.06
N CYS A 72 4.04 2.23 8.61
CA CYS A 72 4.06 1.11 7.66
C CYS A 72 3.38 -0.12 8.28
N LEU A 73 3.74 -0.47 9.51
CA LEU A 73 3.19 -1.60 10.24
C LEU A 73 1.68 -1.45 10.48
N SER A 74 1.23 -0.28 10.95
CA SER A 74 -0.20 -0.02 11.17
C SER A 74 -1.00 -0.14 9.88
N SER A 75 -0.44 0.36 8.78
CA SER A 75 -1.07 0.27 7.45
C SER A 75 -1.14 -1.18 6.98
N VAL A 76 -0.05 -1.94 7.09
CA VAL A 76 -0.01 -3.37 6.76
C VAL A 76 -1.01 -4.17 7.58
N ILE A 77 -1.08 -3.95 8.89
CA ILE A 77 -2.06 -4.60 9.77
C ILE A 77 -3.48 -4.26 9.32
N PHE A 78 -3.77 -2.97 9.09
CA PHE A 78 -5.08 -2.52 8.62
C PHE A 78 -5.47 -3.22 7.30
N TYR A 79 -4.55 -3.29 6.34
CA TYR A 79 -4.80 -3.95 5.07
C TYR A 79 -5.00 -5.46 5.21
N VAL A 80 -4.19 -6.12 6.03
CA VAL A 80 -4.32 -7.57 6.28
C VAL A 80 -5.67 -7.87 6.92
N LEU A 81 -6.06 -7.12 7.95
CA LEU A 81 -7.38 -7.25 8.58
C LEU A 81 -8.52 -6.96 7.59
N TYR A 82 -8.36 -5.95 6.74
CA TYR A 82 -9.32 -5.66 5.68
C TYR A 82 -9.45 -6.84 4.70
N ILE A 83 -8.34 -7.41 4.23
CA ILE A 83 -8.34 -8.59 3.35
C ILE A 83 -9.08 -9.72 4.05
N PHE A 84 -8.70 -10.09 5.28
CA PHE A 84 -9.35 -11.16 6.05
C PHE A 84 -10.84 -10.95 6.23
N ASN A 85 -11.28 -9.74 6.59
CA ASN A 85 -12.70 -9.43 6.73
C ASN A 85 -13.43 -9.59 5.39
N ARG A 86 -12.80 -9.20 4.28
CA ARG A 86 -13.35 -9.42 2.93
C ARG A 86 -13.37 -10.89 2.53
N ILE A 87 -12.41 -11.71 2.97
CA ILE A 87 -12.46 -13.17 2.81
C ILE A 87 -13.69 -13.72 3.54
N ALA A 88 -13.85 -13.35 4.82
CA ALA A 88 -14.96 -13.81 5.66
C ALA A 88 -16.32 -13.43 5.06
N GLU A 89 -16.51 -12.18 4.63
CA GLU A 89 -17.72 -11.74 3.94
C GLU A 89 -17.98 -12.51 2.64
N SER A 90 -16.92 -12.88 1.92
CA SER A 90 -17.02 -13.59 0.64
C SER A 90 -17.33 -15.07 0.83
N ALA A 91 -16.86 -15.69 1.91
CA ALA A 91 -17.15 -17.07 2.27
C ALA A 91 -18.62 -17.27 2.68
N LEU A 92 -19.26 -16.24 3.24
CA LEU A 92 -20.67 -16.27 3.65
C LEU A 92 -21.65 -16.07 2.47
N LYS A 93 -21.21 -15.46 1.37
CA LYS A 93 -22.05 -15.25 0.17
C LYS A 93 -21.91 -16.44 -0.79
N LYS A 94 -23.03 -17.11 -1.09
CA LYS A 94 -23.09 -18.34 -1.91
C LYS A 94 -22.52 -18.18 -3.33
N GLU A 95 -22.50 -16.96 -3.88
CA GLU A 95 -21.98 -16.69 -5.22
C GLU A 95 -21.18 -15.39 -5.26
N VAL A 96 -19.86 -15.50 -5.39
CA VAL A 96 -18.98 -14.36 -5.62
C VAL A 96 -18.62 -14.34 -7.10
N GLN A 97 -19.03 -13.28 -7.80
CA GLN A 97 -18.71 -13.12 -9.21
C GLN A 97 -17.20 -13.00 -9.44
N LEU A 98 -16.68 -13.69 -10.45
CA LEU A 98 -15.26 -13.69 -10.83
C LEU A 98 -14.70 -12.28 -11.04
N LYS A 99 -15.45 -11.41 -11.72
CA LYS A 99 -15.08 -10.00 -11.94
C LYS A 99 -14.79 -9.29 -10.61
N THR A 100 -15.55 -9.58 -9.56
CA THR A 100 -15.38 -8.99 -8.23
C THR A 100 -14.14 -9.52 -7.53
N VAL A 101 -13.80 -10.80 -7.72
CA VAL A 101 -12.58 -11.40 -7.15
C VAL A 101 -11.32 -10.83 -7.81
N ILE A 102 -11.27 -10.86 -9.15
CA ILE A 102 -10.13 -10.33 -9.91
C ILE A 102 -9.89 -8.87 -9.57
N THR A 103 -10.95 -8.04 -9.58
CA THR A 103 -10.80 -6.62 -9.25
C THR A 103 -10.30 -6.39 -7.83
N ARG A 104 -10.69 -7.20 -6.85
CA ARG A 104 -10.17 -7.10 -5.47
C ARG A 104 -8.69 -7.45 -5.38
N ILE A 105 -8.29 -8.57 -5.99
CA ILE A 105 -6.89 -9.01 -6.01
C ILE A 105 -6.02 -7.97 -6.73
N SER A 106 -6.42 -7.53 -7.92
CA SER A 106 -5.69 -6.51 -8.67
C SER A 106 -5.58 -5.19 -7.91
N MET A 107 -6.65 -4.74 -7.25
CA MET A 107 -6.61 -3.54 -6.40
C MET A 107 -5.65 -3.73 -5.22
N ALA A 108 -5.68 -4.88 -4.52
CA ALA A 108 -4.79 -5.15 -3.39
C ALA A 108 -3.31 -5.19 -3.81
N THR A 109 -3.01 -5.87 -4.93
CA THR A 109 -1.65 -5.92 -5.49
C THR A 109 -1.15 -4.52 -5.87
N LEU A 110 -1.95 -3.74 -6.61
CA LEU A 110 -1.56 -2.39 -7.01
C LEU A 110 -1.34 -1.48 -5.80
N THR A 111 -2.23 -1.56 -4.82
CA THR A 111 -2.16 -0.80 -3.57
C THR A 111 -0.88 -1.13 -2.81
N CYS A 112 -0.52 -2.42 -2.68
CA CYS A 112 0.72 -2.86 -2.06
C CYS A 112 1.94 -2.25 -2.75
N ILE A 113 2.04 -2.44 -4.07
CA ILE A 113 3.19 -2.02 -4.85
C ILE A 113 3.38 -0.51 -4.74
N LEU A 114 2.31 0.27 -4.93
CA LEU A 114 2.39 1.73 -4.84
C LEU A 114 2.71 2.20 -3.41
N PHE A 115 2.15 1.54 -2.39
CA PHE A 115 2.46 1.87 -1.00
C PHE A 115 3.94 1.70 -0.69
N PHE A 116 4.50 0.53 -0.99
CA PHE A 116 5.90 0.23 -0.70
C PHE A 116 6.85 1.05 -1.57
N THR A 117 6.48 1.36 -2.81
CA THR A 117 7.20 2.33 -3.66
C THR A 117 7.39 3.68 -2.94
N VAL A 118 6.32 4.23 -2.35
CA VAL A 118 6.37 5.51 -1.65
C VAL A 118 7.17 5.39 -0.34
N ILE A 119 7.00 4.30 0.41
CA ILE A 119 7.77 4.02 1.63
C ILE A 119 9.27 3.97 1.32
N TYR A 120 9.68 3.21 0.30
CA TYR A 120 11.10 3.10 -0.07
C TYR A 120 11.68 4.41 -0.57
N THR A 121 10.93 5.13 -1.42
CA THR A 121 11.35 6.46 -1.88
C THR A 121 11.53 7.41 -0.70
N SER A 122 10.65 7.35 0.30
CA SER A 122 10.72 8.20 1.50
C SER A 122 11.91 7.83 2.39
N ILE A 123 12.13 6.54 2.64
CA ILE A 123 13.31 6.03 3.38
C ILE A 123 14.59 6.49 2.67
N TYR A 124 14.67 6.33 1.35
CA TYR A 124 15.85 6.70 0.58
C TYR A 124 16.08 8.22 0.56
N LYS A 125 15.05 9.04 0.51
CA LYS A 125 15.20 10.50 0.61
C LYS A 125 15.72 10.96 1.97
N LEU A 126 15.25 10.33 3.04
CA LEU A 126 15.62 10.72 4.40
C LEU A 126 16.99 10.21 4.83
N PHE A 127 17.41 9.03 4.34
CA PHE A 127 18.62 8.36 4.79
C PHE A 127 19.66 8.11 3.69
N GLY A 128 19.31 8.39 2.43
CA GLY A 128 20.18 8.27 1.26
C GLY A 128 20.70 6.85 1.05
N HIS A 129 21.92 6.78 0.52
CA HIS A 129 22.67 5.54 0.30
C HIS A 129 22.94 4.73 1.57
N ASN A 130 22.70 5.28 2.78
CA ASN A 130 22.79 4.47 3.99
C ASN A 130 21.63 3.49 4.14
N SER A 131 20.55 3.64 3.36
CA SER A 131 19.36 2.79 3.44
C SER A 131 19.26 1.76 2.32
N PHE A 132 19.54 2.16 1.08
CA PHE A 132 19.56 1.28 -0.09
C PHE A 132 20.86 1.43 -0.86
N ASP A 133 21.40 0.29 -1.31
CA ASP A 133 22.48 0.24 -2.28
C ASP A 133 21.95 -0.12 -3.67
N GLY A 134 22.53 0.48 -4.71
CA GLY A 134 22.12 0.31 -6.10
C GLY A 134 22.76 1.36 -7.02
N LYS A 135 23.26 0.93 -8.17
CA LYS A 135 24.06 1.79 -9.07
C LYS A 135 23.27 2.85 -9.82
N ASN A 136 21.98 2.62 -10.07
CA ASN A 136 21.15 3.45 -10.96
C ASN A 136 19.82 3.87 -10.32
N ILE A 137 19.78 4.13 -9.00
CA ILE A 137 18.54 4.57 -8.32
C ILE A 137 18.05 5.92 -8.85
N GLY A 138 18.98 6.79 -9.30
CA GLY A 138 18.69 8.09 -9.89
C GLY A 138 18.80 9.26 -8.90
N TYR A 139 19.05 10.45 -9.44
CA TYR A 139 19.31 11.65 -8.63
C TYR A 139 18.05 12.48 -8.36
N ASP A 140 17.12 12.50 -9.31
CA ASP A 140 15.85 13.22 -9.18
C ASP A 140 14.73 12.33 -8.62
N LEU A 141 13.65 12.97 -8.16
CA LEU A 141 12.52 12.28 -7.55
C LEU A 141 11.84 11.28 -8.49
N LEU A 142 11.68 11.63 -9.77
CA LEU A 142 10.97 10.77 -10.71
C LEU A 142 11.76 9.50 -10.98
N SER A 143 13.07 9.63 -11.21
CA SER A 143 13.98 8.49 -11.36
C SER A 143 13.97 7.60 -10.12
N GLN A 144 14.01 8.17 -8.92
CA GLN A 144 13.92 7.43 -7.66
C GLN A 144 12.58 6.69 -7.53
N LEU A 145 11.46 7.34 -7.84
CA LEU A 145 10.13 6.75 -7.84
C LEU A 145 10.05 5.54 -8.78
N ILE A 146 10.60 5.66 -9.99
CA ILE A 146 10.63 4.57 -10.97
C ILE A 146 11.50 3.42 -10.48
N SER A 147 12.68 3.71 -9.94
CA SER A 147 13.59 2.70 -9.39
C SER A 147 12.97 1.92 -8.23
N PHE A 148 12.28 2.61 -7.31
CA PHE A 148 11.61 1.96 -6.19
C PHE A 148 10.29 1.30 -6.56
N LEU A 149 9.61 1.76 -7.62
CA LEU A 149 8.48 1.04 -8.22
C LEU A 149 8.95 -0.29 -8.79
N TYR A 150 10.04 -0.27 -9.56
CA TYR A 150 10.68 -1.48 -10.06
C TYR A 150 11.07 -2.43 -8.93
N PHE A 151 11.73 -1.92 -7.88
CA PHE A 151 12.13 -2.72 -6.72
C PHE A 151 10.94 -3.36 -6.00
N SER A 152 9.85 -2.59 -5.80
CA SER A 152 8.63 -3.09 -5.16
C SER A 152 7.92 -4.14 -6.04
N VAL A 153 7.83 -3.93 -7.36
CA VAL A 153 7.29 -4.94 -8.28
C VAL A 153 8.12 -6.23 -8.23
N ALA A 154 9.45 -6.13 -8.30
CA ALA A 154 10.35 -7.27 -8.28
C ALA A 154 10.29 -8.03 -6.94
N THR A 155 10.13 -7.31 -5.82
CA THR A 155 9.99 -7.88 -4.48
C THR A 155 8.63 -8.56 -4.31
N PHE A 156 7.54 -7.89 -4.68
CA PHE A 156 6.18 -8.44 -4.65
C PHE A 156 6.06 -9.71 -5.49
N ALA A 157 6.65 -9.70 -6.70
CA ALA A 157 6.67 -10.84 -7.60
C ALA A 157 7.68 -11.92 -7.20
N THR A 158 8.40 -11.75 -6.09
CA THR A 158 9.43 -12.69 -5.58
C THR A 158 10.58 -12.95 -6.56
N VAL A 159 10.85 -12.01 -7.48
CA VAL A 159 11.93 -12.11 -8.47
C VAL A 159 13.27 -11.75 -7.85
N GLY A 160 13.34 -10.59 -7.17
CA GLY A 160 14.51 -10.17 -6.40
C GLY A 160 15.82 -10.12 -7.19
N TYR A 161 15.89 -9.32 -8.27
CA TYR A 161 17.08 -9.22 -9.13
C TYR A 161 18.37 -8.85 -8.41
N GLY A 162 18.29 -8.18 -7.25
CA GLY A 162 19.44 -7.87 -6.39
C GLY A 162 20.27 -6.66 -6.84
N ASP A 163 19.79 -5.91 -7.82
CA ASP A 163 20.39 -4.67 -8.32
C ASP A 163 20.09 -3.44 -7.44
N ILE A 164 18.98 -3.48 -6.69
CA ILE A 164 18.67 -2.59 -5.58
C ILE A 164 18.49 -3.45 -4.33
N THR A 165 19.19 -3.11 -3.23
CA THR A 165 19.14 -3.91 -1.99
C THR A 165 19.03 -3.05 -0.73
N PRO A 166 18.23 -3.47 0.27
CA PRO A 166 18.14 -2.79 1.56
C PRO A 166 19.38 -3.09 2.41
N ILE A 167 20.14 -2.07 2.78
CA ILE A 167 21.38 -2.25 3.55
C ILE A 167 21.22 -1.91 5.03
N ASP A 168 20.25 -1.06 5.40
CA ASP A 168 19.97 -0.74 6.81
C ASP A 168 18.80 -1.53 7.40
N ASN A 169 18.72 -1.53 8.72
CA ASN A 169 17.66 -2.25 9.43
C ASN A 169 16.26 -1.69 9.12
N THR A 170 16.14 -0.38 8.87
CA THR A 170 14.83 0.24 8.58
C THR A 170 14.29 -0.23 7.24
N SER A 171 15.10 -0.14 6.18
CA SER A 171 14.75 -0.65 4.85
C SER A 171 14.51 -2.15 4.86
N ARG A 172 15.33 -2.93 5.56
CA ARG A 172 15.15 -4.39 5.70
C ARG A 172 13.81 -4.75 6.34
N VAL A 173 13.43 -4.08 7.43
CA VAL A 173 12.13 -4.32 8.08
C VAL A 173 10.98 -3.90 7.16
N ALA A 174 11.12 -2.79 6.41
CA ALA A 174 10.13 -2.40 5.40
C ALA A 174 9.96 -3.47 4.30
N VAL A 175 11.06 -4.03 3.79
CA VAL A 175 11.02 -5.13 2.81
C VAL A 175 10.39 -6.39 3.39
N VAL A 176 10.69 -6.75 4.64
CA VAL A 176 10.02 -7.88 5.31
C VAL A 176 8.51 -7.67 5.41
N MET A 177 8.07 -6.43 5.68
CA MET A 177 6.65 -6.10 5.70
C MET A 177 6.00 -6.22 4.31
N GLU A 178 6.69 -5.83 3.23
CA GLU A 178 6.21 -6.03 1.85
C GLU A 178 6.06 -7.51 1.53
N ILE A 179 7.06 -8.32 1.86
CA ILE A 179 7.04 -9.77 1.62
C ILE A 179 5.90 -10.44 2.39
N ALA A 180 5.68 -10.06 3.66
CA ALA A 180 4.57 -10.58 4.44
C ALA A 180 3.21 -10.20 3.79
N PHE A 181 3.10 -8.95 3.32
CA PHE A 181 1.91 -8.47 2.64
C PHE A 181 1.64 -9.21 1.32
N SER A 182 2.66 -9.36 0.48
CA SER A 182 2.55 -10.02 -0.82
C SER A 182 2.17 -11.49 -0.63
N PHE A 183 2.77 -12.18 0.34
CA PHE A 183 2.44 -13.56 0.68
C PHE A 183 0.97 -13.73 1.06
N ILE A 184 0.43 -12.86 1.93
CA ILE A 184 -0.99 -12.89 2.33
C ILE A 184 -1.91 -12.61 1.12
N THR A 185 -1.53 -11.67 0.26
CA THR A 185 -2.31 -11.32 -0.94
C THR A 185 -2.35 -12.48 -1.95
N VAL A 186 -1.22 -13.15 -2.16
CA VAL A 186 -1.14 -14.35 -3.01
C VAL A 186 -1.93 -15.50 -2.38
N ALA A 187 -1.80 -15.75 -1.08
CA ALA A 187 -2.59 -16.77 -0.39
C ALA A 187 -4.11 -16.52 -0.52
N TYR A 188 -4.53 -15.25 -0.41
CA TYR A 188 -5.91 -14.86 -0.68
C TYR A 188 -6.34 -15.18 -2.12
N ALA A 189 -5.52 -14.81 -3.11
CA ALA A 189 -5.79 -15.12 -4.51
C ALA A 189 -5.94 -16.62 -4.76
N LEU A 190 -5.05 -17.43 -4.16
CA LEU A 190 -5.08 -18.89 -4.24
C LEU A 190 -6.32 -19.49 -3.56
N SER A 191 -6.73 -18.98 -2.40
CA SER A 191 -7.93 -19.47 -1.69
C SER A 191 -9.21 -19.33 -2.53
N MET A 192 -9.24 -18.33 -3.42
CA MET A 192 -10.35 -18.05 -4.32
C MET A 192 -10.32 -18.87 -5.62
N LEU A 193 -9.28 -19.68 -5.87
CA LEU A 193 -9.22 -20.59 -7.03
C LEU A 193 -10.36 -21.61 -7.07
N SER A 194 -10.94 -21.94 -5.90
CA SER A 194 -12.15 -22.76 -5.80
C SER A 194 -13.34 -22.17 -6.57
N VAL A 195 -13.44 -20.83 -6.62
CA VAL A 195 -14.45 -20.10 -7.41
C VAL A 195 -14.15 -20.21 -8.91
N PHE A 196 -12.88 -20.07 -9.30
CA PHE A 196 -12.47 -20.27 -10.70
C PHE A 196 -12.80 -21.68 -11.19
N ARG A 197 -12.53 -22.71 -10.37
CA ARG A 197 -12.79 -24.11 -10.73
C ARG A 197 -14.27 -24.43 -10.91
N LYS A 198 -15.16 -23.86 -10.08
CA LYS A 198 -16.62 -24.06 -10.22
C LYS A 198 -17.13 -23.60 -11.60
N ILE A 199 -16.65 -22.46 -12.07
CA ILE A 199 -17.07 -21.88 -13.35
C ILE A 199 -16.59 -22.70 -14.55
N PHE A 200 -15.35 -23.20 -14.53
CA PHE A 200 -14.87 -24.09 -15.60
C PHE A 200 -15.61 -25.44 -15.62
N LYS A 201 -16.07 -25.91 -14.46
CA LYS A 201 -16.88 -27.13 -14.36
C LYS A 201 -18.33 -26.92 -14.81
N GLU A 202 -18.85 -25.70 -14.69
CA GLU A 202 -20.18 -25.27 -15.18
C GLU A 202 -20.14 -24.66 -16.59
N GLY A 203 -19.09 -24.94 -17.37
CA GLY A 203 -19.04 -24.61 -18.80
C GLY A 203 -20.24 -25.20 -19.58
N PRO A 204 -20.48 -24.77 -20.83
CA PRO A 204 -21.73 -24.99 -21.57
C PRO A 204 -22.17 -26.47 -21.72
N GLU A 205 -21.29 -27.43 -21.43
CA GLU A 205 -21.55 -28.87 -21.43
C GLU A 205 -22.44 -29.33 -20.25
N GLY A 206 -22.58 -28.52 -19.19
CA GLY A 206 -23.45 -28.84 -18.04
C GLY A 206 -24.94 -28.54 -18.26
N ALA A 207 -25.31 -27.83 -19.33
CA ALA A 207 -26.69 -27.44 -19.62
C ALA A 207 -27.50 -28.50 -20.40
N GLY A 208 -26.90 -29.64 -20.74
CA GLY A 208 -27.49 -30.65 -21.62
C GLY A 208 -27.81 -32.00 -20.98
N GLN A 209 -27.75 -32.15 -19.64
CA GLN A 209 -27.91 -33.46 -18.99
C GLN A 209 -28.98 -33.52 -17.89
N GLU A 210 -29.91 -32.57 -17.82
CA GLU A 210 -31.06 -32.64 -16.89
C GLU A 210 -32.43 -32.83 -17.57
N GLU A 211 -32.48 -33.23 -18.84
CA GLU A 211 -33.72 -33.74 -19.47
C GLU A 211 -33.57 -35.22 -19.85
N VAL A 212 -33.86 -36.11 -18.89
CA VAL A 212 -34.35 -37.48 -19.12
C VAL A 212 -35.45 -37.78 -18.12
#